data_AF-A0A6M2BMI8-F1
#
_entry.id   AF-A0A6M2BMI8-F1
#
_cell.length_a   1.000
_cell.length_b   1.000
_cell.length_c   1.000
_cell.angle_alpha   90.00
_cell.angle_beta   90.00
_cell.angle_gamma   90.00
#
_symmetry.space_group_name_H-M   'P 1'
#
loop_
_entity.id
_entity.type
_entity.pdbx_description
1 polymer ?
#
loop_
_entity_poly.entity_id
_entity_poly.type
_entity_poly.pdbx_seq_one_letter_code
_entity_poly.pdbx_strand_id
1 'polypeptide(L)'
;MVSKPPRKRRRGKEPLDVQLTVRFNFGAEPEDHVTVIDNRSVPMVGGIIANRDRVLRGFVNLLLRTAMKQPRVAREIFPLLALPIRQRRSR
;
A
#
# COMPACT_ATOMS: atom_id res chain seq x y z
N MET A 1 -53.38 2.93 -2.96
CA MET A 1 -52.26 2.28 -2.26
C MET A 1 -50.99 2.56 -3.06
N VAL A 2 -50.06 3.37 -2.54
CA VAL A 2 -48.82 3.73 -3.25
C VAL A 2 -47.77 2.65 -2.96
N SER A 3 -47.44 1.84 -3.97
CA SER A 3 -46.42 0.80 -3.90
C SER A 3 -45.02 1.42 -3.89
N LYS A 4 -44.31 1.22 -2.77
CA LYS A 4 -42.92 1.67 -2.57
C LYS A 4 -42.01 0.98 -3.60
N PRO A 5 -41.15 1.70 -4.34
CA PRO A 5 -40.30 1.08 -5.35
C PRO A 5 -39.31 0.11 -4.69
N PRO A 6 -39.04 -1.06 -5.30
CA PRO A 6 -38.14 -2.04 -4.74
C PRO A 6 -36.72 -1.46 -4.66
N ARG A 7 -36.16 -1.42 -3.44
CA ARG A 7 -34.75 -1.10 -3.22
C ARG A 7 -33.90 -2.11 -3.98
N LYS A 8 -33.27 -1.65 -5.07
CA LYS A 8 -32.33 -2.42 -5.90
C LYS A 8 -31.20 -2.94 -4.99
N ARG A 9 -31.29 -4.21 -4.59
CA ARG A 9 -30.21 -4.89 -3.86
C ARG A 9 -28.98 -4.83 -4.75
N ARG A 10 -27.95 -4.10 -4.31
CA ARG A 10 -26.62 -4.12 -4.94
C ARG A 10 -26.19 -5.57 -5.01
N ARG A 11 -26.18 -6.17 -6.21
CA ARG A 11 -25.52 -7.47 -6.45
C ARG A 11 -24.10 -7.32 -5.91
N GLY A 12 -23.75 -8.11 -4.90
CA GLY A 12 -22.39 -8.16 -4.40
C GLY A 12 -21.49 -8.51 -5.57
N LYS A 13 -20.46 -7.68 -5.82
CA LYS A 13 -19.47 -8.02 -6.85
C LYS A 13 -18.76 -9.28 -6.39
N GLU A 14 -18.79 -10.31 -7.23
CA GLU A 14 -18.01 -11.53 -7.01
C GLU A 14 -16.52 -11.15 -6.93
N PRO A 15 -15.76 -11.68 -5.95
CA PRO A 15 -14.32 -11.45 -5.87
C PRO A 15 -13.63 -11.94 -7.13
N LEU A 16 -12.70 -11.13 -7.68
CA LEU A 16 -11.85 -11.55 -8.78
C LEU A 16 -10.54 -12.11 -8.21
N ASP A 17 -10.21 -13.37 -8.50
CA ASP A 17 -8.91 -13.93 -8.14
C ASP A 17 -7.82 -13.37 -9.06
N VAL A 18 -6.78 -12.77 -8.45
CA VAL A 18 -5.66 -12.18 -9.18
C VAL A 18 -4.33 -12.68 -8.64
N GLN A 19 -3.39 -12.94 -9.55
CA GLN A 19 -1.99 -13.21 -9.20
C GLN A 19 -1.27 -11.88 -8.98
N LEU A 20 -0.84 -11.64 -7.74
CA LEU A 20 -0.20 -10.39 -7.33
C LEU A 20 1.29 -10.61 -7.02
N THR A 21 2.12 -9.78 -7.64
CA THR A 21 3.54 -9.63 -7.33
C THR A 21 3.84 -8.15 -7.06
N VAL A 22 4.54 -7.86 -5.97
CA VAL A 22 4.94 -6.52 -5.56
C VAL A 22 6.44 -6.53 -5.30
N ARG A 23 7.16 -5.79 -6.15
CA ARG A 23 8.62 -5.62 -6.08
C ARG A 23 8.94 -4.14 -5.97
N PHE A 24 9.75 -3.79 -4.99
CA PHE A 24 10.32 -2.45 -4.84
C PHE A 24 11.73 -2.46 -5.41
N ASN A 25 11.99 -1.57 -6.37
CA ASN A 25 13.33 -1.36 -6.92
C ASN A 25 13.90 -0.09 -6.27
N PHE A 26 15.03 -0.24 -5.57
CA PHE A 26 15.71 0.85 -4.85
C PHE A 26 16.92 1.39 -5.61
N GLY A 27 17.42 0.66 -6.61
CA GLY A 27 18.58 1.03 -7.42
C GLY A 27 18.49 0.47 -8.83
N ALA A 28 19.55 0.70 -9.60
CA ALA A 28 19.66 0.19 -10.98
C ALA A 28 20.23 -1.23 -11.04
N GLU A 29 20.92 -1.68 -9.99
CA GLU A 29 21.49 -3.03 -9.96
C GLU A 29 20.41 -4.09 -9.73
N PRO A 30 20.57 -5.29 -10.31
CA PRO A 30 19.63 -6.39 -10.13
C PRO A 30 19.47 -6.79 -8.67
N GLU A 31 20.43 -6.52 -7.81
CA GLU A 31 20.40 -6.87 -6.37
C GLU A 31 19.68 -5.81 -5.52
N ASP A 32 19.44 -4.61 -6.07
CA ASP A 32 18.84 -3.48 -5.36
C ASP A 32 17.30 -3.52 -5.41
N HIS A 33 16.73 -4.72 -5.26
CA HIS A 33 15.28 -4.87 -5.19
C HIS A 33 14.87 -5.73 -4.01
N VAL A 34 13.66 -5.46 -3.53
CA VAL A 34 13.02 -6.32 -2.55
C VAL A 34 11.64 -6.69 -3.04
N THR A 35 11.45 -7.99 -3.24
CA THR A 35 10.14 -8.58 -3.55
C THR A 35 9.41 -8.87 -2.25
N VAL A 36 8.26 -8.22 -2.07
CA VAL A 36 7.48 -8.30 -0.82
C VAL A 36 6.26 -9.19 -0.98
N ILE A 37 5.74 -9.28 -2.19
CA ILE A 37 4.71 -10.24 -2.57
C ILE A 37 5.22 -10.92 -3.84
N ASP A 38 5.28 -12.25 -3.83
CA ASP A 38 5.71 -13.05 -4.97
C ASP A 38 4.60 -14.02 -5.36
N ASN A 39 3.99 -13.77 -6.52
CA ASN A 39 2.97 -14.61 -7.15
C ASN A 39 1.88 -15.13 -6.21
N ARG A 40 1.38 -14.25 -5.33
CA ARG A 40 0.32 -14.60 -4.38
C ARG A 40 -1.04 -14.47 -5.07
N SER A 41 -1.85 -15.52 -4.98
CA SER A 41 -3.28 -15.43 -5.34
C SER A 41 -4.01 -14.63 -4.28
N VAL A 42 -4.62 -13.51 -4.68
CA VAL A 42 -5.33 -12.60 -3.79
C VAL A 42 -6.74 -12.36 -4.33
N PRO A 43 -7.81 -12.60 -3.53
CA PRO A 43 -9.16 -12.29 -3.94
C PRO A 43 -9.39 -10.77 -3.89
N MET A 44 -9.61 -10.16 -5.05
CA MET A 44 -9.89 -8.73 -5.16
C MET A 44 -11.39 -8.47 -4.98
N VAL A 45 -11.77 -8.02 -3.78
CA VAL A 45 -13.15 -7.67 -3.45
C VAL A 45 -13.41 -6.19 -3.73
N GLY A 46 -14.21 -5.89 -4.76
CA GLY A 46 -14.50 -4.51 -5.17
C GLY A 46 -13.47 -3.93 -6.14
N GLY A 47 -13.46 -2.60 -6.33
CA GLY A 47 -12.52 -1.91 -7.21
C GLY A 47 -11.35 -1.30 -6.46
N ILE A 48 -10.13 -1.35 -7.01
CA ILE A 48 -8.92 -0.72 -6.45
C ILE A 48 -9.15 0.76 -6.13
N ILE A 49 -9.89 1.47 -7.00
CA ILE A 49 -10.21 2.89 -6.86
C ILE A 49 -11.06 3.17 -5.60
N ALA A 50 -11.98 2.26 -5.25
CA ALA A 50 -12.84 2.43 -4.08
C ALA A 50 -12.07 2.29 -2.75
N ASN A 51 -10.89 1.65 -2.78
CA ASN A 51 -10.02 1.45 -1.63
C ASN A 51 -8.68 2.20 -1.77
N ARG A 52 -8.59 3.17 -2.69
CA ARG A 52 -7.34 3.86 -3.04
C ARG A 52 -6.57 4.37 -1.81
N ASP A 53 -7.24 5.04 -0.87
CA ASP A 53 -6.57 5.61 0.29
C ASP A 53 -6.03 4.53 1.25
N ARG A 54 -6.75 3.42 1.40
CA ARG A 54 -6.32 2.29 2.24
C ARG A 54 -5.16 1.54 1.60
N VAL A 55 -5.24 1.30 0.29
CA VAL A 55 -4.17 0.67 -0.50
C VAL A 55 -2.92 1.56 -0.48
N LEU A 56 -3.07 2.87 -0.68
CA LEU A 56 -1.96 3.82 -0.65
C LEU A 56 -1.27 3.86 0.70
N ARG A 57 -2.02 3.97 1.81
CA ARG A 57 -1.44 3.94 3.16
C ARG A 57 -0.72 2.62 3.46
N GLY A 58 -1.31 1.49 3.07
CA GLY A 58 -0.70 0.17 3.22
C GLY A 58 0.60 0.05 2.40
N PHE A 59 0.57 0.51 1.16
CA PHE A 59 1.71 0.52 0.25
C PHE A 59 2.85 1.40 0.76
N VAL A 60 2.57 2.62 1.22
CA VAL A 60 3.58 3.52 1.79
C VAL A 60 4.24 2.90 3.04
N ASN A 61 3.45 2.31 3.93
CA ASN A 61 3.99 1.65 5.12
C ASN A 61 4.85 0.43 4.75
N LEU A 62 4.42 -0.34 3.74
CA LEU A 62 5.18 -1.47 3.22
C LEU A 62 6.50 -1.01 2.61
N LEU A 63 6.49 0.06 1.81
CA LEU A 63 7.68 0.66 1.20
C LEU A 63 8.67 1.11 2.27
N LEU A 64 8.21 1.85 3.29
CA LEU A 64 9.05 2.28 4.41
C LEU A 64 9.66 1.10 5.17
N ARG A 65 8.84 0.08 5.51
CA ARG A 65 9.35 -1.13 6.17
C ARG A 65 10.37 -1.87 5.33
N THR A 66 10.19 -1.88 4.02
CA THR A 66 11.06 -2.58 3.08
C THR A 66 12.37 -1.82 2.87
N ALA A 67 12.31 -0.49 2.75
CA ALA A 67 13.48 0.38 2.71
C ALA A 67 14.37 0.20 3.96
N MET A 68 13.76 0.03 5.14
CA MET A 68 14.49 -0.26 6.38
C MET A 68 15.17 -1.65 6.40
N LYS A 69 14.72 -2.61 5.58
CA LYS A 69 15.35 -3.94 5.49
C LYS A 69 16.60 -3.95 4.61
N GLN A 70 16.79 -2.96 3.74
CA GLN A 70 17.98 -2.84 2.91
C GLN A 70 19.00 -1.92 3.60
N PRO A 71 20.13 -2.42 4.11
CA PRO A 71 21.04 -1.64 4.95
C PRO A 71 21.70 -0.45 4.23
N ARG A 72 21.87 -0.52 2.90
CA ARG A 72 22.36 0.60 2.08
C ARG A 72 21.35 1.75 2.06
N VAL A 73 20.08 1.44 1.80
CA VAL A 73 18.97 2.42 1.75
C VAL A 73 18.68 2.99 3.14
N ALA A 74 18.69 2.15 4.19
CA ALA A 74 18.48 2.60 5.56
C ALA A 74 19.53 3.63 6.00
N ARG A 75 20.80 3.49 5.58
CA ARG A 75 21.89 4.43 5.89
C ARG A 75 21.72 5.81 5.22
N GLU A 76 21.17 5.87 4.01
CA GLU A 76 20.88 7.14 3.33
C GLU A 76 19.64 7.86 3.90
N ILE A 77 18.64 7.11 4.36
CA ILE A 77 17.40 7.69 4.91
C ILE A 77 17.59 8.11 6.38
N PHE A 78 18.48 7.44 7.13
CA PHE A 78 18.77 7.74 8.54
C PHE A 78 19.05 9.23 8.85
N PRO A 79 19.90 9.96 8.10
CA PRO A 79 20.14 11.38 8.36
C PRO A 79 18.89 12.26 8.19
N LEU A 80 17.92 11.86 7.35
CA LEU A 80 16.67 12.60 7.15
C LEU A 80 15.62 12.30 8.22
N LEU A 81 15.59 11.07 8.75
CA LEU A 81 14.69 10.68 9.86
C LEU A 81 15.20 11.13 11.23
N ALA A 82 16.51 11.35 11.36
CA ALA A 82 17.14 11.86 12.59
C ALA A 82 16.94 13.37 12.79
N LEU A 83 16.36 14.07 11.81
CA LEU A 83 16.03 15.49 11.98
C LEU A 83 14.96 15.64 13.06
N PRO A 84 15.24 16.35 14.17
CA PRO A 84 14.23 16.58 15.18
C PRO A 84 13.09 17.37 14.52
N ILE A 85 11.89 16.79 14.55
CA ILE A 85 10.66 17.52 14.26
C ILE A 85 10.67 18.69 15.25
N ARG A 86 10.98 19.89 14.74
CA ARG A 86 11.04 21.11 15.54
C ARG A 86 9.64 21.34 16.08
N GLN A 87 9.35 20.77 17.25
CA GLN A 87 8.16 21.07 18.01
C GLN A 87 8.24 22.57 18.29
N ARG A 88 7.44 23.32 17.54
CA ARG A 88 7.22 24.74 17.77
C ARG A 88 6.54 24.83 19.12
N ARG A 89 7.37 24.94 20.17
CA ARG A 89 6.96 25.15 21.55
C ARG A 89 6.27 26.51 21.57
N SER A 90 4.94 26.49 21.51
CA SER A 90 4.13 27.67 21.81
C SER A 90 4.40 28.00 23.27
N ARG A 91 5.04 29.14 23.50
CA ARG A 91 4.94 29.85 24.77
C ARG A 91 3.62 30.60 24.78
#